data_AF-D8SEP3-F1
#
_entry.id   AF-D8SEP3-F1
#
_cell.length_a   1.000
_cell.length_b   1.000
_cell.length_c   1.000
_cell.angle_alpha   90.00
_cell.angle_beta   90.00
_cell.angle_gamma   90.00
#
_symmetry.space_group_name_H-M   'P 1'
#
loop_
_entity.id
_entity.type
_entity.pdbx_description
1 polymer ?
#
loop_
_entity_poly.entity_id
_entity_poly.type
_entity_poly.pdbx_seq_one_letter_code
_entity_poly.pdbx_strand_id
1 'polypeptide(L)' 'AMVAPNWFHGSHQILYVVHGRGRIEVVDPSGERVLDEELEQCSLVVVPAFYPSTKIASSEESFHYITF' A
#
# COMPACT_ATOMS: atom_id res chain seq x y z
N ALA A 1 -1.43 10.92 7.73
CA ALA A 1 -2.43 11.11 6.65
C ALA A 1 -2.72 9.76 5.99
N MET A 2 -3.83 9.61 5.26
CA MET A 2 -4.21 8.32 4.66
C MET A 2 -4.76 8.51 3.24
N VAL A 3 -4.48 7.55 2.36
CA VAL A 3 -5.14 7.43 1.05
C VAL A 3 -6.43 6.64 1.22
N ALA A 4 -7.54 7.13 0.66
CA ALA A 4 -8.80 6.40 0.72
C ALA A 4 -8.64 4.97 0.15
N PRO A 5 -9.25 3.95 0.79
CA PRO A 5 -9.22 2.59 0.26
C PRO A 5 -9.66 2.56 -1.20
N ASN A 6 -8.85 1.96 -2.06
CA ASN A 6 -9.10 1.85 -3.50
C ASN A 6 -8.50 0.55 -4.06
N TRP A 7 -8.83 0.26 -5.31
CA TRP A 7 -8.26 -0.84 -6.07
C TRP A 7 -8.16 -0.48 -7.55
N PHE A 8 -7.26 -1.16 -8.26
CA PHE A 8 -7.15 -1.04 -9.72
C PHE A 8 -8.00 -2.11 -10.41
N HIS A 9 -8.78 -1.68 -11.40
CA HIS A 9 -9.56 -2.57 -12.26
C HIS A 9 -8.66 -3.11 -13.37
N GLY A 10 -8.30 -4.39 -13.30
CA GLY A 10 -7.56 -5.06 -14.39
C GLY A 10 -6.09 -4.67 -14.53
N SER A 11 -5.45 -4.12 -13.48
CA SER A 11 -4.00 -3.88 -13.46
C SER A 11 -3.42 -4.19 -12.08
N HIS A 12 -2.22 -4.78 -12.06
CA HIS A 12 -1.45 -4.98 -10.83
C HIS A 12 -0.71 -3.70 -10.50
N GLN A 13 -0.65 -3.35 -9.22
CA GLN A 13 0.10 -2.21 -8.74
C GLN A 13 1.42 -2.69 -8.14
N ILE A 14 2.54 -2.07 -8.52
CA ILE A 14 3.81 -2.22 -7.82
C ILE A 14 4.11 -0.91 -7.09
N LEU A 15 4.15 -0.93 -5.76
CA LEU A 15 4.46 0.21 -4.92
C LEU A 15 5.92 0.14 -4.46
N TYR A 16 6.65 1.26 -4.57
CA TYR A 16 8.00 1.40 -4.05
C TYR A 16 8.10 2.64 -3.14
N VAL A 17 8.61 2.45 -1.92
CA VAL A 17 8.77 3.54 -0.95
C VAL A 17 10.08 4.28 -1.24
N VAL A 18 9.96 5.54 -1.62
CA VAL A 18 11.07 6.43 -1.95
C VAL A 18 11.67 7.06 -0.68
N HIS A 19 10.83 7.42 0.29
CA HIS A 19 11.28 8.05 1.52
C HIS A 19 10.28 7.89 2.68
N GLY A 20 10.83 7.78 3.88
CA GLY A 20 10.11 7.74 5.16
C GLY A 20 9.36 6.43 5.40
N ARG A 21 8.29 6.47 6.20
CA ARG A 21 7.61 5.28 6.72
C ARG A 21 6.09 5.40 6.72
N GLY A 22 5.42 4.30 6.43
CA GLY A 22 3.97 4.17 6.53
C GLY A 22 3.53 2.72 6.51
N ARG A 23 2.24 2.47 6.69
CA ARG A 23 1.65 1.13 6.71
C ARG A 23 0.84 0.89 5.46
N ILE A 24 0.84 -0.36 4.98
CA ILE A 24 -0.08 -0.83 3.94
C ILE A 24 -0.98 -1.92 4.50
N GLU A 25 -2.26 -1.81 4.18
CA GLU A 25 -3.21 -2.91 4.39
C GLU A 25 -3.77 -3.32 3.04
N VAL A 26 -3.87 -4.63 2.80
CA VAL A 26 -4.43 -5.22 1.58
C VAL A 26 -5.43 -6.30 1.96
N VAL A 27 -6.60 -6.23 1.35
CA VAL A 27 -7.67 -7.21 1.49
C VAL A 27 -7.81 -7.98 0.17
N ASP A 28 -8.06 -9.28 0.26
CA ASP A 28 -8.32 -10.11 -0.90
C ASP A 28 -9.82 -10.10 -1.30
N PRO A 29 -10.20 -10.68 -2.45
CA PRO A 29 -11.60 -10.73 -2.87
C PRO A 29 -12.53 -11.53 -1.94
N SER A 30 -12.00 -12.34 -1.02
CA SER A 30 -12.80 -13.05 -0.01
C SER A 30 -13.13 -12.18 1.20
N GLY A 31 -12.49 -11.01 1.32
CA GLY A 31 -12.62 -10.10 2.45
C GLY A 31 -11.58 -10.34 3.55
N GLU A 32 -10.59 -11.21 3.31
CA GLU A 32 -9.51 -11.47 4.26
C GLU A 32 -8.39 -10.45 4.11
N ARG A 33 -7.87 -9.93 5.23
CA ARG A 33 -6.68 -9.08 5.21
C ARG A 33 -5.45 -9.95 4.99
N VAL A 34 -4.92 -9.92 3.78
CA VAL A 34 -3.78 -10.75 3.34
C VAL A 34 -2.43 -10.05 3.47
N LEU A 35 -2.42 -8.73 3.68
CA LEU A 35 -1.21 -7.97 4.00
C LEU A 35 -1.53 -6.90 5.02
N ASP A 36 -0.67 -6.78 6.03
CA ASP A 36 -0.75 -5.76 7.06
C ASP A 36 0.65 -5.45 7.58
N GLU A 37 1.35 -4.54 6.91
CA GLU A 37 2.79 -4.37 7.10
C GLU A 37 3.20 -2.90 7.17
N GLU A 38 4.19 -2.63 8.04
CA GLU A 38 4.93 -1.38 8.03
C GLU A 38 5.94 -1.39 6.88
N LEU A 39 5.98 -0.30 6.14
CA LEU A 39 6.85 -0.08 5.00
C LEU A 39 7.81 1.06 5.30
N GLU A 40 9.09 0.82 5.06
CA GLU A 40 10.15 1.81 5.16
C GLU A 40 10.81 2.07 3.80
N GLN A 41 11.72 3.04 3.75
CA GLN A 41 12.46 3.37 2.54
C GLN A 41 13.06 2.11 1.88
N CYS A 42 12.92 2.03 0.55
CA CYS A 42 13.30 0.88 -0.28
C CYS A 42 12.41 -0.37 -0.15
N SER A 43 11.32 -0.32 0.62
CA SER A 43 10.30 -1.38 0.59
C SER A 43 9.59 -1.42 -0.76
N LEU A 44 9.33 -2.63 -1.26
CA LEU A 44 8.58 -2.89 -2.48
C LEU A 44 7.42 -3.83 -2.18
N VAL A 45 6.22 -3.45 -2.61
CA VAL A 45 4.99 -4.23 -2.41
C VAL A 45 4.27 -4.40 -3.74
N VAL A 46 3.77 -5.61 -4.01
CA VAL A 46 2.91 -5.89 -5.15
C VAL A 46 1.47 -6.07 -4.66
N VAL A 47 0.55 -5.29 -5.21
CA VAL A 47 -0.89 -5.43 -4.96
C VAL A 47 -1.55 -5.95 -6.24
N PRO A 48 -2.11 -7.18 -6.22
CA PRO A 48 -2.80 -7.73 -7.38
C PRO A 48 -4.03 -6.91 -7.79
N ALA A 49 -4.51 -7.15 -9.01
CA ALA A 49 -5.68 -6.43 -9.53
C ALA A 49 -6.91 -6.80 -8.71
N PHE A 50 -7.81 -5.84 -8.47
CA PHE A 50 -9.02 -6.00 -7.65
C PHE A 50 -8.80 -6.25 -6.15
N TYR A 51 -7.58 -6.10 -5.63
CA TYR A 51 -7.32 -6.18 -4.19
C TYR A 51 -7.43 -4.77 -3.59
N PRO A 52 -8.45 -4.48 -2.76
CA PRO A 52 -8.55 -3.20 -2.07
C PRO A 52 -7.34 -3.00 -1.17
N SER A 53 -6.76 -1.80 -1.23
CA SER A 53 -5.65 -1.43 -0.37
C SER A 53 -5.77 0.00 0.12
N THR A 54 -5.19 0.27 1.29
CA THR A 54 -4.98 1.61 1.83
C THR A 54 -3.53 1.80 2.22
N LYS A 55 -3.08 3.06 2.20
CA LYS A 55 -1.73 3.48 2.57
C LYS A 55 -1.85 4.54 3.64
N ILE A 56 -1.22 4.32 4.79
CA ILE A 56 -1.32 5.19 5.96
C ILE A 56 0.08 5.70 6.27
N ALA A 57 0.29 7.02 6.19
CA ALA A 57 1.57 7.60 6.59
C ALA A 57 1.75 7.52 8.11
N SER A 58 2.99 7.29 8.56
CA SER A 58 3.36 7.35 9.98
C SER A 58 3.00 8.73 10.58
N SER A 59 2.82 8.78 11.90
CA SER A 59 2.68 10.04 12.64
C SER A 59 4.01 10.76 12.85
N GLU A 60 5.14 10.06 12.73
CA GLU A 60 6.46 10.58 13.08
C GLU A 60 7.25 11.07 11.85
N GLU A 61 6.95 10.52 10.66
CA GLU A 61 7.72 10.77 9.44
C GLU A 61 6.82 10.96 8.22
N SER A 62 7.34 11.62 7.19
CA SER A 62 6.69 11.68 5.87
C SER A 62 6.61 10.29 5.23
N PHE A 63 5.70 10.09 4.27
CA PHE A 63 5.58 8.84 3.54
C PHE A 63 5.44 9.11 2.05
N HIS A 64 6.53 8.91 1.30
CA HIS A 64 6.60 9.13 -0.14
C HIS A 64 6.83 7.82 -0.87
N TYR A 65 5.95 7.49 -1.80
CA TYR A 65 6.06 6.30 -2.63
C TYR A 65 5.65 6.60 -4.07
N ILE A 66 6.09 5.75 -4.99
CA ILE A 66 5.66 5.73 -6.38
C ILE A 66 4.99 4.39 -6.70
N THR A 67 4.12 4.40 -7.71
CA THR A 67 3.35 3.21 -8.11
C THR A 67 3.43 3.04 -9.62
N PHE A 68 3.63 1.80 -10.07
CA PHE A 68 3.63 1.38 -11.48
C PHE A 68 2.40 0.53 -11.78
#